data_AF-A0ABD3RAT6-F1
#
_entry.id   AF-A0ABD3RAT6-F1
#
_cell.length_a   1.000
_cell.length_b   1.000
_cell.length_c   1.000
_cell.angle_alpha   90.00
_cell.angle_beta   90.00
_cell.angle_gamma   90.00
#
_symmetry.space_group_name_H-M   'P 1'
#
loop_
_entity.id
_entity.type
_entity.pdbx_description
1 polymer ?
#
loop_
_entity_poly.entity_id
_entity_poly.type
_entity_poly.pdbx_seq_one_letter_code
_entity_poly.pdbx_strand_id
1 'polypeptide(L)'
;MRLIVQRVKSASVTVRDDALGVDGLERISSIGPGILALVGLHAMDDESDLIYCARRLLNVRLWESEVGKKPWRRHVRQMGYEVLCMEGTSSMMMGGREEG
;
A
#
# COMPACT_ATOMS: atom_id res chain seq x y z
N MET A 1 -5.72 2.07 -13.80
CA MET A 1 -4.79 2.07 -12.65
C MET A 1 -4.70 0.69 -12.02
N ARG A 2 -3.55 0.30 -11.44
CA ARG A 2 -3.39 -0.97 -10.71
C ARG A 2 -2.99 -0.75 -9.27
N LEU A 3 -3.46 -1.63 -8.38
CA LEU A 3 -3.14 -1.61 -6.95
C LEU A 3 -2.70 -3.00 -6.49
N ILE A 4 -1.54 -3.08 -5.83
CA ILE A 4 -1.18 -4.21 -4.99
C ILE A 4 -1.44 -3.80 -3.54
N VAL A 5 -2.30 -4.57 -2.87
CA VAL A 5 -2.75 -4.27 -1.52
C VAL A 5 -2.15 -5.27 -0.56
N GLN A 6 -1.35 -4.80 0.39
CA GLN A 6 -0.73 -5.62 1.41
C GLN A 6 -1.27 -5.23 2.79
N ARG A 7 -1.83 -6.21 3.50
CA ARG A 7 -2.19 -6.05 4.91
C ARG A 7 -0.91 -6.10 5.74
N VAL A 8 -0.63 -5.04 6.49
CA VAL A 8 0.62 -4.91 7.27
C VAL A 8 0.33 -4.70 8.75
N LYS A 9 1.27 -5.12 9.60
CA LYS A 9 1.30 -4.74 11.02
C LYS A 9 1.93 -3.36 11.25
N SER A 10 2.83 -2.97 10.34
CA SER A 10 3.49 -1.68 10.26
C SER A 10 4.14 -1.57 8.89
N ALA A 11 4.33 -0.35 8.39
CA ALA A 11 5.14 -0.08 7.19
C ALA A 11 5.82 1.28 7.31
N SER A 12 6.95 1.46 6.64
CA SER A 12 7.66 2.74 6.60
C SER A 12 8.36 2.94 5.27
N VAL A 13 8.59 4.20 4.93
CA VAL A 13 9.31 4.63 3.74
C VAL A 13 10.56 5.35 4.19
N THR A 14 11.69 4.89 3.68
CA THR A 14 12.98 5.54 3.87
C THR A 14 13.53 5.87 2.50
N VAL A 15 13.95 7.12 2.31
CA VAL A 15 14.59 7.59 1.08
C VAL A 15 16.07 7.74 1.32
N ARG A 16 16.86 7.55 0.26
CA ARG A 16 18.26 7.92 0.26
C ARG A 16 18.36 9.41 -0.02
N ASP A 17 19.02 10.14 0.87
CA ASP A 17 19.44 11.51 0.66
C ASP A 17 20.97 11.55 0.74
N ASP A 18 21.61 11.80 -0.39
CA ASP A 18 23.06 11.86 -0.51
C ASP A 18 23.65 13.11 0.19
N ALA A 19 22.80 14.07 0.60
CA ALA A 19 23.20 15.22 1.42
C ALA A 19 23.22 14.90 2.92
N LEU A 20 22.58 13.82 3.38
CA LEU A 20 22.70 13.33 4.74
C LEU A 20 23.92 12.40 4.85
N GLY A 21 24.60 12.41 6.00
CA GLY A 21 25.94 11.82 6.21
C GLY A 21 26.09 10.30 5.97
N VAL A 22 26.88 9.62 6.79
CA VAL A 22 27.47 8.29 6.49
C VAL A 22 26.48 7.21 6.01
N ASP A 23 25.20 7.29 6.41
CA ASP A 23 24.16 6.32 6.01
C ASP A 23 23.27 6.84 4.87
N GLY A 24 23.15 8.17 4.73
CA GLY A 24 22.36 8.85 3.71
C GLY A 24 20.88 8.44 3.67
N LEU A 25 20.27 8.01 4.79
CA LEU A 25 18.90 7.49 4.83
C LEU A 25 18.00 8.34 5.73
N GLU A 26 16.88 8.80 5.19
CA GLU A 26 15.85 9.53 5.93
C GLU A 26 14.50 8.81 5.87
N ARG A 27 13.90 8.55 7.03
CA ARG A 27 12.55 8.00 7.10
C ARG A 27 11.52 9.11 6.99
N ILE A 28 10.82 9.15 5.87
CA ILE A 28 9.87 10.22 5.53
C ILE A 28 8.43 9.89 5.93
N SER A 29 8.09 8.61 6.10
CA SER A 29 6.74 8.21 6.50
C SER A 29 6.72 6.84 7.17
N SER A 30 5.75 6.63 8.07
CA SER A 30 5.47 5.32 8.66
C SER A 30 4.04 5.22 9.14
N ILE A 31 3.48 4.02 9.07
CA ILE A 31 2.16 3.66 9.58
C ILE A 31 2.26 2.49 10.55
N GLY A 32 1.30 2.42 11.47
CA GLY A 32 1.04 1.24 12.30
C GLY A 32 0.27 0.15 11.53
N PRO A 33 -0.62 -0.59 12.20
CA PRO A 33 -1.46 -1.59 11.54
C PRO A 33 -2.30 -0.95 10.43
N GLY A 34 -2.31 -1.57 9.26
CA GLY A 34 -2.91 -0.90 8.10
C GLY A 34 -2.71 -1.60 6.77
N ILE A 35 -2.77 -0.79 5.71
CA ILE A 35 -2.52 -1.20 4.34
C ILE A 35 -1.30 -0.48 3.79
N LEU A 36 -0.38 -1.25 3.21
CA LEU A 36 0.57 -0.75 2.23
C LEU A 36 -0.01 -0.97 0.83
N ALA A 37 -0.24 0.11 0.10
CA ALA A 37 -0.76 0.09 -1.26
C ALA A 37 0.34 0.51 -2.24
N LEU A 38 0.75 -0.42 -3.10
CA LEU A 38 1.61 -0.10 -4.24
C LEU A 38 0.72 0.28 -5.42
N VAL A 39 0.88 1.49 -5.92
CA VAL A 39 0.05 2.09 -6.97
C VAL A 39 0.83 2.10 -8.27
N GLY A 40 0.23 1.51 -9.30
CA GLY A 40 0.79 1.38 -10.63
C GLY A 40 -0.02 2.24 -11.57
N LEU A 41 0.62 3.26 -12.12
CA LEU A 41 0.01 4.19 -13.05
C LEU A 41 0.30 3.75 -14.48
N HIS A 42 -0.71 3.83 -15.32
CA HIS A 42 -0.59 3.62 -16.77
C HIS A 42 -0.90 4.94 -17.50
N ALA A 43 -0.30 5.15 -18.67
CA ALA A 43 -0.45 6.39 -19.44
C ALA A 43 -1.89 6.70 -19.89
N MET A 44 -2.78 5.71 -19.83
CA MET A 44 -4.20 5.82 -20.19
C MET A 44 -5.12 5.90 -18.97
N ASP A 45 -4.57 5.94 -17.76
CA ASP A 45 -5.37 6.05 -16.55
C ASP A 45 -5.92 7.47 -16.41
N ASP A 46 -7.17 7.57 -15.95
CA ASP A 46 -7.84 8.84 -15.71
C ASP A 46 -8.28 9.01 -14.25
N GLU A 47 -8.97 10.12 -13.97
CA GLU A 47 -9.46 10.41 -12.61
C GLU A 47 -10.50 9.37 -12.13
N SER A 48 -11.26 8.78 -13.06
CA SER A 48 -12.25 7.77 -12.71
C SER A 48 -11.59 6.48 -12.20
N ASP A 49 -10.43 6.10 -12.78
CA ASP A 49 -9.60 5.00 -12.28
C ASP A 49 -9.11 5.28 -10.86
N LEU A 50 -8.60 6.49 -10.60
CA LEU A 50 -8.12 6.90 -9.27
C LEU A 50 -9.24 6.79 -8.22
N ILE A 51 -10.41 7.35 -8.52
CA ILE A 51 -11.57 7.33 -7.62
C ILE A 51 -12.02 5.88 -7.39
N TYR A 52 -12.06 5.06 -8.43
CA TYR A 52 -12.41 3.64 -8.33
C TYR A 52 -11.43 2.89 -7.43
N CYS A 53 -10.13 3.04 -7.67
CA CYS A 53 -9.06 2.43 -6.90
C CYS A 53 -9.10 2.85 -5.42
N ALA A 54 -9.24 4.15 -5.14
CA ALA A 54 -9.36 4.67 -3.78
C ALA A 54 -10.59 4.09 -3.04
N ARG A 55 -11.74 4.04 -3.70
CA ARG A 55 -12.95 3.42 -3.14
C ARG A 55 -12.75 1.94 -2.84
N ARG A 56 -12.09 1.19 -3.73
CA ARG A 56 -11.79 -0.23 -3.52
C ARG A 56 -10.83 -0.43 -2.35
N LEU A 57 -9.76 0.37 -2.28
CA LEU A 57 -8.76 0.33 -1.22
C LEU A 57 -9.36 0.59 0.18
N LEU A 58 -10.28 1.55 0.30
CA LEU A 58 -10.88 1.91 1.58
C LEU A 58 -11.98 0.93 2.04
N ASN A 59 -12.50 0.10 1.13
CA ASN A 59 -13.62 -0.81 1.39
C ASN A 59 -13.25 -2.29 1.31
N VAL A 60 -12.01 -2.63 0.90
CA VAL A 60 -11.54 -4.02 0.91
C VAL A 60 -11.53 -4.56 2.34
N ARG A 61 -12.11 -5.75 2.52
CA ARG A 61 -12.24 -6.37 3.83
C ARG A 61 -11.08 -7.32 4.07
N LEU A 62 -10.11 -6.91 4.88
CA LEU A 62 -8.88 -7.66 5.15
C LEU A 62 -8.75 -8.14 6.59
N TRP A 63 -9.63 -7.68 7.49
CA TRP A 63 -9.54 -8.00 8.92
C TRP A 63 -10.76 -8.76 9.41
N GLU A 64 -10.57 -9.40 10.56
CA GLU A 64 -11.61 -10.17 11.24
C GLU A 64 -12.69 -9.28 11.83
N SER A 65 -13.90 -9.83 12.00
CA SER A 65 -14.91 -9.19 12.84
C SER A 65 -14.59 -9.39 14.33
N GLU A 66 -14.98 -8.42 15.17
CA GLU A 66 -14.86 -8.54 16.63
C GLU A 66 -15.66 -9.75 17.15
N VAL A 67 -16.87 -9.92 16.63
CA VAL A 67 -17.73 -11.04 16.99
C VAL A 67 -17.37 -12.24 16.11
N GLY A 68 -16.93 -13.34 16.73
CA GLY A 68 -16.72 -14.62 16.07
C GLY A 68 -15.46 -14.73 15.19
N LYS A 69 -14.58 -13.71 15.18
CA LYS A 69 -13.25 -13.73 14.53
C LYS A 69 -13.22 -14.25 13.08
N LYS A 70 -14.30 -14.03 12.33
CA LYS A 70 -14.35 -14.50 10.93
C LYS A 70 -13.45 -13.61 10.08
N PRO A 71 -12.54 -14.17 9.27
CA PRO A 71 -11.66 -13.37 8.41
C PRO A 71 -12.47 -12.67 7.31
N TRP A 72 -11.87 -11.63 6.71
CA TRP A 72 -12.41 -10.90 5.55
C TRP A 72 -13.74 -10.16 5.82
N ARG A 73 -13.89 -9.57 7.00
CA ARG A 73 -15.15 -8.91 7.43
C ARG A 73 -15.04 -7.40 7.58
N ARG A 74 -13.91 -6.90 8.07
CA ARG A 74 -13.70 -5.47 8.32
C ARG A 74 -12.74 -4.85 7.31
N HIS A 75 -13.02 -3.61 6.95
CA HIS A 75 -12.15 -2.77 6.12
C HIS A 75 -11.33 -1.79 6.98
N VAL A 76 -10.34 -1.14 6.37
CA VAL A 76 -9.33 -0.32 7.08
C VAL A 76 -9.96 0.78 7.95
N ARG A 77 -10.96 1.49 7.41
CA ARG A 77 -11.67 2.55 8.15
C ARG A 77 -12.44 2.03 9.36
N GLN A 78 -13.03 0.84 9.28
CA GLN A 78 -13.71 0.22 10.42
C GLN A 78 -12.71 -0.12 11.51
N MET A 79 -11.48 -0.51 11.15
CA MET A 79 -10.41 -0.82 12.10
C MET A 79 -9.78 0.42 12.75
N GLY A 80 -10.03 1.64 12.23
CA GLY A 80 -9.28 2.83 12.63
C GLY A 80 -7.80 2.74 12.27
N TYR A 81 -7.49 1.98 11.20
CA TYR A 81 -6.14 1.73 10.74
C TYR A 81 -5.71 2.70 9.64
N GLU A 82 -4.42 2.69 9.35
CA GLU A 82 -3.78 3.64 8.44
C GLU A 82 -3.54 3.04 7.04
N VAL A 83 -3.30 3.92 6.06
CA VAL A 83 -2.97 3.54 4.69
C VAL A 83 -1.74 4.31 4.26
N LEU A 84 -0.75 3.58 3.75
CA LEU A 84 0.45 4.14 3.12
C LEU A 84 0.42 3.80 1.64
N CYS A 85 0.33 4.82 0.80
CA CYS A 85 0.37 4.67 -0.65
C CYS A 85 1.77 4.99 -1.17
N MET A 86 2.29 4.10 -2.02
CA MET A 86 3.61 4.21 -2.63
C MET A 86 3.49 3.92 -4.11
N GLU A 87 4.28 4.58 -4.95
CA GLU A 87 4.39 4.18 -6.35
C GLU A 87 5.11 2.82 -6.40
N GLY A 88 4.53 1.85 -7.12
CA GLY A 88 5.15 0.56 -7.33
C GLY A 88 5.88 0.54 -8.67
N THR A 89 7.18 0.23 -8.65
CA THR A 89 7.92 0.03 -9.90
C THR A 89 7.32 -1.12 -10.71
N SER A 90 7.35 -1.03 -12.04
CA SER A 90 6.78 -2.04 -12.93
C SER A 90 7.33 -3.46 -12.67
N SER A 91 8.58 -3.60 -12.22
CA SER A 91 9.16 -4.91 -11.87
C SER A 91 8.50 -5.54 -10.64
N MET A 92 8.15 -4.72 -9.64
CA MET A 92 7.46 -5.15 -8.43
C MET A 92 5.97 -5.43 -8.68
N MET A 93 5.37 -4.72 -9.64
CA MET A 93 3.99 -4.91 -10.09
C MET A 93 3.78 -6.17 -10.93
N MET A 94 4.77 -6.56 -11.72
CA MET A 94 4.62 -7.63 -12.71
C MET A 94 4.83 -9.04 -12.15
N GLY A 95 5.30 -9.18 -10.90
CA GLY A 95 5.67 -10.48 -10.32
C GLY A 95 6.90 -11.04 -11.04
N GLY A 96 8.04 -11.09 -10.36
CA GLY A 96 9.33 -11.42 -10.97
C GLY A 96 9.24 -12.53 -12.01
N ARG A 97 9.42 -12.18 -13.29
CA ARG A 97 10.02 -13.11 -14.23
C ARG A 97 11.48 -13.16 -13.84
N GLU A 98 11.87 -14.24 -13.16
CA GLU A 98 13.28 -14.65 -13.14
C GLU A 98 13.71 -14.79 -14.61
N GLU A 99 14.54 -13.87 -15.07
CA GLU A 99 15.34 -14.10 -16.28
C GLU A 99 16.41 -15.12 -15.88
N GLY A 100 16.30 -16.32 -16.45
CA GLY A 100 17.27 -17.41 -16.33
C GLY A 100 18.46 -17.26 -17.28
#